data_AF-A0A966YY23-F1
#
_entry.id   AF-A0A966YY23-F1
#
_cell.length_a   1.000
_cell.length_b   1.000
_cell.length_c   1.000
_cell.angle_alpha   90.00
_cell.angle_beta   90.00
_cell.angle_gamma   90.00
#
_symmetry.space_group_name_H-M   'P 1'
#
loop_
_entity.id
_entity.type
_entity.pdbx_description
1 polymer ?
#
loop_
_entity_poly.entity_id
_entity_poly.type
_entity_poly.pdbx_seq_one_letter_code
_entity_poly.pdbx_strand_id
1 'polypeptide(L)'
;MIWRSLSLRDQINFTYRLHSILQAGVPLLEALHLLEQCSPIQWRSFLSHTIEGLKRGNSLATSLSKEGKWFSPICIGLIAIGEKTGALEQSLSLIHQQLLAKESLKQKMKQALTYPAITFVAAMMMVVTMLL
;
A
#
# COMPACT_ATOMS: atom_id res chain seq x y z
N MET A 1 -20.09 -3.54 5.47
CA MET A 1 -18.89 -2.68 5.56
C MET A 1 -17.69 -3.57 5.89
N ILE A 2 -17.14 -4.27 4.88
CA ILE A 2 -16.10 -5.27 5.09
C ILE A 2 -14.76 -4.55 5.09
N TRP A 3 -14.15 -4.45 6.27
CA TRP A 3 -12.80 -3.93 6.49
C TRP A 3 -11.76 -4.86 5.84
N ARG A 4 -11.58 -4.76 4.53
CA ARG A 4 -10.43 -5.38 3.85
C ARG A 4 -9.27 -4.40 3.89
N SER A 5 -8.29 -4.65 4.77
CA SER A 5 -6.97 -4.03 4.63
C SER A 5 -6.36 -4.51 3.32
N LEU A 6 -6.01 -3.59 2.43
CA LEU A 6 -5.27 -3.91 1.21
C LEU A 6 -3.93 -4.60 1.50
N SER A 7 -3.49 -5.43 0.56
CA SER A 7 -2.14 -5.99 0.59
C SER A 7 -1.10 -4.87 0.50
N LEU A 8 0.11 -5.11 1.03
CA LEU A 8 1.25 -4.20 0.88
C LEU A 8 1.49 -3.85 -0.60
N ARG A 9 1.33 -4.84 -1.48
CA ARG A 9 1.50 -4.70 -2.93
C ARG A 9 0.48 -3.77 -3.57
N ASP A 10 -0.75 -3.78 -3.05
CA ASP A 10 -1.80 -2.89 -3.51
C ASP A 10 -1.52 -1.44 -3.11
N GLN A 11 -1.01 -1.22 -1.88
CA GLN A 11 -0.58 0.11 -1.42
C GLN A 11 0.57 0.65 -2.28
N ILE A 12 1.52 -0.21 -2.65
CA ILE A 12 2.64 0.12 -3.54
C ILE A 12 2.11 0.54 -4.92
N ASN A 13 1.23 -0.26 -5.51
CA ASN A 13 0.64 0.01 -6.81
C ASN A 13 -0.20 1.29 -6.82
N PHE A 14 -1.00 1.53 -5.77
CA PHE A 14 -1.77 2.76 -5.61
C PHE A 14 -0.83 3.96 -5.60
N THR A 15 0.17 3.94 -4.72
CA THR A 15 1.08 5.08 -4.50
C THR A 15 1.88 5.37 -5.77
N TYR A 16 2.38 4.33 -6.44
CA TYR A 16 3.12 4.45 -7.68
C TYR A 16 2.29 5.05 -8.81
N ARG A 17 1.08 4.52 -9.04
CA ARG A 17 0.20 5.00 -10.11
C ARG A 17 -0.25 6.43 -9.86
N LEU A 18 -0.65 6.75 -8.63
CA LEU A 18 -1.05 8.11 -8.28
C LEU A 18 0.12 9.09 -8.43
N HIS A 19 1.31 8.73 -7.96
CA HIS A 19 2.53 9.52 -8.14
C HIS A 19 2.82 9.76 -9.63
N SER A 20 2.78 8.71 -10.46
CA SER A 20 3.06 8.81 -11.89
C SER A 20 2.08 9.72 -12.63
N ILE A 21 0.79 9.69 -12.28
CA ILE A 21 -0.22 10.56 -12.89
C ILE A 21 -0.04 12.01 -12.44
N LEU A 22 0.24 12.23 -11.15
CA LEU A 22 0.48 13.59 -10.62
C LEU A 22 1.77 14.21 -11.19
N GLN A 23 2.81 13.39 -11.38
CA GLN A 23 4.06 13.82 -12.01
C GLN A 23 3.86 14.27 -13.47
N ALA A 24 2.86 13.71 -14.17
CA ALA A 24 2.47 14.17 -15.50
C ALA A 24 1.72 15.52 -15.49
N GLY A 25 1.59 16.16 -14.33
CA GLY A 25 0.92 17.45 -14.17
C GLY A 25 -0.61 17.36 -14.08
N VAL A 26 -1.17 16.15 -13.99
CA VAL A 26 -2.61 15.94 -13.90
C VAL A 26 -3.11 16.38 -12.51
N PRO A 27 -4.18 17.18 -12.41
CA PRO A 27 -4.76 17.58 -11.13
C PRO A 27 -5.20 16.37 -10.29
N LEU A 28 -5.05 16.45 -8.96
CA LEU A 28 -5.32 15.32 -8.05
C LEU A 28 -6.69 14.68 -8.21
N LEU A 29 -7.75 15.47 -8.36
CA LEU A 29 -9.11 14.95 -8.49
C LEU A 29 -9.28 14.12 -9.78
N GLU A 30 -8.70 14.59 -10.87
CA GLU A 30 -8.69 13.89 -12.16
C GLU A 30 -7.79 12.66 -12.10
N ALA A 31 -6.64 12.76 -11.44
CA ALA A 31 -5.74 11.64 -11.22
C ALA A 31 -6.42 10.48 -10.46
N LEU A 32 -7.24 10.79 -9.45
CA LEU A 32 -8.03 9.79 -8.73
C LEU A 32 -9.13 9.16 -9.59
N HIS A 33 -9.80 9.95 -10.44
CA HIS A 33 -10.77 9.43 -11.40
C HIS A 33 -10.13 8.48 -12.42
N LEU A 34 -8.96 8.83 -12.96
CA LEU A 34 -8.18 7.95 -13.84
C LEU A 34 -7.76 6.67 -13.10
N LEU A 35 -7.31 6.81 -11.85
CA LEU A 35 -6.93 5.66 -11.03
C LEU A 35 -8.12 4.72 -10.78
N GLU A 36 -9.33 5.25 -10.57
CA GLU A 36 -10.56 4.47 -10.39
C GLU A 36 -10.91 3.63 -11.62
N GLN A 37 -10.73 4.19 -12.81
CA GLN A 37 -10.99 3.50 -14.08
C GLN A 37 -9.98 2.37 -14.34
N CYS A 38 -8.72 2.59 -14.00
CA CYS A 38 -7.61 1.67 -14.32
C CYS A 38 -7.26 0.67 -13.21
N SER A 39 -7.94 0.73 -12.06
CA SER A 39 -7.66 -0.12 -10.89
C SER A 39 -8.64 -1.30 -10.77
N PRO A 40 -8.28 -2.35 -10.02
CA PRO A 40 -9.18 -3.47 -9.77
C PRO A 40 -10.52 -3.02 -9.19
N ILE A 41 -11.59 -3.74 -9.50
CA ILE A 41 -12.96 -3.41 -9.04
C ILE A 41 -13.08 -3.26 -7.52
N GLN A 42 -12.20 -3.94 -6.78
CA GLN A 42 -12.10 -3.91 -5.33
C GLN A 42 -11.71 -2.54 -4.78
N TRP A 43 -11.09 -1.68 -5.58
CA TRP A 43 -10.68 -0.33 -5.19
C TRP A 43 -11.76 0.72 -5.47
N ARG A 44 -12.77 0.42 -6.29
CA ARG A 44 -13.77 1.41 -6.72
C ARG A 44 -14.53 2.05 -5.57
N SER A 45 -14.99 1.26 -4.59
CA SER A 45 -15.70 1.82 -3.42
C SER A 45 -14.79 2.77 -2.62
N PHE A 46 -13.55 2.36 -2.36
CA PHE A 46 -12.58 3.19 -1.66
C PHE A 46 -12.24 4.48 -2.44
N LEU A 47 -12.02 4.39 -3.76
CA LEU A 47 -11.69 5.53 -4.61
C LEU A 47 -12.86 6.50 -4.76
N SER A 48 -14.06 5.99 -5.03
CA SER A 48 -15.28 6.82 -5.13
C SER A 48 -15.53 7.61 -3.84
N HIS A 49 -15.42 6.96 -2.67
CA HIS A 49 -15.56 7.63 -1.38
C HIS A 49 -14.48 8.69 -1.16
N THR A 50 -13.23 8.39 -1.52
CA THR A 50 -12.12 9.34 -1.43
C THR A 50 -12.39 10.56 -2.31
N ILE A 51 -12.79 10.33 -3.57
CA ILE A 51 -13.15 11.38 -4.53
C ILE A 51 -14.31 12.24 -4.02
N GLU A 52 -15.37 11.64 -3.48
CA GLU A 52 -16.46 12.38 -2.87
C GLU A 52 -15.99 13.22 -1.67
N GLY A 53 -15.10 12.68 -0.85
CA GLY A 53 -14.46 13.39 0.25
C GLY A 53 -13.77 14.67 -0.22
N LEU A 54 -12.97 14.57 -1.29
CA LEU A 54 -12.29 15.72 -1.90
C LEU A 54 -13.29 16.73 -2.51
N LYS A 55 -14.33 16.26 -3.20
CA LYS A 55 -15.38 17.13 -3.77
C LYS A 55 -16.11 17.93 -2.70
N ARG A 56 -16.22 17.39 -1.48
CA ARG A 56 -16.79 18.06 -0.31
C ARG A 56 -15.80 19.00 0.40
N GLY A 57 -14.59 19.17 -0.14
CA GLY A 57 -13.55 20.03 0.42
C GLY A 57 -12.70 19.39 1.52
N ASN A 58 -12.82 18.08 1.75
CA ASN A 58 -11.89 17.40 2.65
C ASN A 58 -10.53 17.24 1.97
N SER A 59 -9.49 17.27 2.78
CA SER A 59 -8.13 16.95 2.32
C SER A 59 -8.03 15.47 1.90
N LEU A 60 -7.09 15.14 1.02
CA LEU A 60 -6.75 13.78 0.61
C LEU A 60 -6.38 12.92 1.82
N ALA A 61 -5.54 13.43 2.72
CA ALA A 61 -5.17 12.71 3.94
C ALA A 61 -6.39 12.40 4.81
N THR A 62 -7.34 13.33 4.90
CA THR A 62 -8.58 13.16 5.68
C THR A 62 -9.53 12.17 5.02
N SER A 63 -9.61 12.18 3.70
CA SER A 63 -10.47 11.27 2.95
C SER A 63 -9.93 9.83 2.99
N LEU A 64 -8.62 9.68 2.83
CA LEU A 64 -7.93 8.38 2.94
C LEU A 64 -7.95 7.80 4.36
N SER A 65 -7.93 8.63 5.41
CA SER A 65 -7.95 8.15 6.79
C SER A 65 -9.31 7.62 7.25
N LYS A 66 -10.39 8.10 6.62
CA LYS A 66 -11.76 7.59 6.84
C LYS A 66 -11.96 6.22 6.19
N GLU A 67 -11.22 5.93 5.13
CA GLU A 67 -11.36 4.72 4.34
C GLU A 67 -10.45 3.58 4.83
N GLY A 68 -10.91 2.88 5.88
CA GLY A 68 -10.28 1.65 6.37
C GLY A 68 -8.81 1.79 6.81
N LYS A 69 -8.19 0.67 7.20
CA LYS A 69 -6.73 0.63 7.50
C LYS A 69 -5.91 0.37 6.24
N TRP A 70 -6.17 1.12 5.16
CA TRP A 70 -5.47 0.98 3.88
C TRP A 70 -4.05 1.53 3.96
N PHE A 71 -3.89 2.68 4.63
CA PHE A 71 -2.61 3.33 4.83
C PHE A 71 -2.26 3.38 6.32
N SER A 72 -0.97 3.29 6.61
CA SER A 72 -0.48 3.50 7.99
C SER A 72 -0.61 4.98 8.39
N PRO A 73 -0.71 5.30 9.69
CA PRO A 73 -0.77 6.69 10.16
C PRO A 73 0.39 7.56 9.66
N ILE A 74 1.58 6.95 9.51
CA ILE A 74 2.77 7.62 8.95
C ILE A 74 2.53 8.03 7.50
N CYS A 75 1.98 7.14 6.67
CA CYS A 75 1.66 7.44 5.27
C CYS A 75 0.63 8.57 5.18
N ILE A 76 -0.43 8.53 6.00
CA ILE A 76 -1.44 9.59 6.05
C ILE A 76 -0.81 10.94 6.45
N GLY A 77 0.09 10.94 7.45
CA GLY A 77 0.81 12.13 7.87
C GLY A 77 1.68 12.73 6.76
N LEU A 78 2.40 11.89 6.00
CA LEU A 78 3.20 12.34 4.86
C LEU A 78 2.33 12.94 3.75
N ILE A 79 1.18 12.34 3.46
CA ILE A 79 0.20 12.88 2.50
C ILE A 79 -0.31 14.24 2.98
N ALA A 80 -0.65 14.37 4.27
CA ALA A 80 -1.13 15.63 4.83
C ALA A 80 -0.09 16.76 4.74
N ILE A 81 1.18 16.42 4.95
CA ILE A 81 2.29 17.38 4.80
C ILE A 81 2.42 17.78 3.33
N GLY A 82 2.48 16.81 2.41
CA GLY A 82 2.61 17.07 0.97
C GLY A 82 1.44 17.88 0.40
N GLU A 83 0.23 17.63 0.87
CA GLU A 83 -0.96 18.38 0.47
C GLU A 83 -0.91 19.83 0.95
N LYS A 84 -0.44 20.08 2.19
CA LYS A 84 -0.29 21.44 2.73
C LYS A 84 0.84 22.24 2.08
N THR A 85 1.93 21.58 1.72
CA THR A 85 3.11 22.23 1.13
C THR A 85 3.09 22.27 -0.39
N GLY A 86 2.07 21.66 -1.02
CA GLY A 86 2.05 21.45 -2.47
C GLY A 86 3.04 20.40 -2.97
N ALA A 87 3.80 19.75 -2.08
CA ALA A 87 4.80 18.73 -2.40
C ALA A 87 4.22 17.30 -2.31
N LEU A 88 3.01 17.09 -2.84
CA LEU A 88 2.32 15.81 -2.77
C LEU A 88 3.02 14.74 -3.61
N GLU A 89 3.57 15.11 -4.77
CA GLU A 89 4.35 14.23 -5.63
C GLU A 89 5.55 13.62 -4.87
N GLN A 90 6.34 14.46 -4.21
CA GLN A 90 7.51 14.06 -3.43
C GLN A 90 7.11 13.18 -2.25
N SER A 91 6.00 13.52 -1.59
CA SER A 91 5.47 12.76 -0.47
C SER A 91 5.04 11.35 -0.88
N LEU A 92 4.39 11.20 -2.03
CA LEU A 92 4.03 9.89 -2.58
C LEU A 92 5.25 9.08 -3.00
N SER A 93 6.28 9.71 -3.58
CA SER A 93 7.55 9.04 -3.91
C SER A 93 8.22 8.47 -2.66
N LEU A 94 8.29 9.26 -1.58
CA LEU A 94 8.84 8.82 -0.30
C LEU A 94 8.03 7.65 0.29
N ILE A 95 6.70 7.72 0.25
CA ILE A 95 5.82 6.63 0.72
C ILE A 95 6.07 5.37 -0.11
N HIS A 96 6.19 5.49 -1.43
CA HIS A 96 6.45 4.35 -2.31
C HIS A 96 7.77 3.66 -1.96
N GLN A 97 8.85 4.44 -1.78
CA GLN A 97 10.15 3.91 -1.35
C GLN A 97 10.07 3.19 0.02
N GLN A 98 9.36 3.77 0.99
CA GLN A 98 9.15 3.13 2.29
C GLN A 98 8.39 1.81 2.19
N LEU A 99 7.37 1.73 1.33
CA LEU A 99 6.60 0.52 1.13
C LEU A 99 7.42 -0.58 0.43
N LEU A 100 8.23 -0.22 -0.56
CA LEU A 100 9.16 -1.14 -1.22
C LEU A 100 10.22 -1.68 -0.24
N ALA A 101 10.77 -0.82 0.61
CA ALA A 101 11.69 -1.24 1.66
C ALA A 101 11.02 -2.28 2.59
N LYS A 102 9.78 -2.05 3.01
CA LYS A 102 9.01 -3.01 3.80
C LYS A 102 8.76 -4.34 3.07
N GLU A 103 8.50 -4.30 1.76
CA GLU A 103 8.29 -5.53 0.98
C GLU A 103 9.57 -6.35 0.88
N SER A 104 10.71 -5.70 0.62
CA SER A 104 12.00 -6.38 0.53
C SER A 104 12.43 -7.01 1.85
N LEU A 105 12.15 -6.36 2.99
CA LEU A 105 12.40 -6.92 4.33
C LEU A 105 11.55 -8.17 4.57
N LYS A 106 10.25 -8.12 4.26
CA LYS A 106 9.37 -9.29 4.38
C LYS A 106 9.82 -10.45 3.50
N GLN A 107 10.25 -10.16 2.26
CA GLN A 107 10.74 -11.19 1.35
C GLN A 107 12.05 -11.81 1.86
N LYS A 108 12.99 -11.00 2.34
CA LYS A 108 14.25 -11.50 2.94
C LYS A 108 13.99 -12.38 4.15
N MET A 109 13.09 -11.99 5.06
CA MET A 109 12.73 -12.82 6.21
C MET A 109 12.07 -14.14 5.78
N LYS A 110 11.18 -14.10 4.78
CA LYS A 110 10.53 -15.32 4.27
C LYS A 110 11.56 -16.29 3.69
N GLN A 111 12.51 -15.81 2.90
CA GLN A 111 13.57 -16.63 2.32
C GLN A 111 14.51 -17.20 3.39
N ALA A 112 14.95 -16.38 4.35
CA ALA A 112 15.83 -16.81 5.44
C ALA A 112 15.20 -17.90 6.32
N LEU A 113 13.88 -17.94 6.46
CA LEU A 113 13.17 -18.94 7.25
C LEU A 113 12.76 -20.19 6.46
N THR A 114 12.65 -20.09 5.13
CA THR A 114 12.23 -21.23 4.31
C THR A 114 13.31 -22.33 4.32
N TYR A 115 14.58 -21.95 4.23
CA TYR A 115 15.69 -22.91 4.26
C TYR A 115 15.79 -23.69 5.60
N PRO A 116 15.84 -23.04 6.79
CA PRO A 116 15.82 -23.72 8.08
C PRO A 116 14.60 -24.61 8.32
N ALA A 117 13.41 -24.21 7.84
CA ALA A 117 12.21 -25.01 8.02
C ALA A 117 12.29 -26.35 7.28
N ILE A 118 12.78 -26.33 6.04
CA ILE A 118 12.94 -27.55 5.22
C ILE A 118 13.98 -28.49 5.85
N THR A 119 15.13 -27.95 6.25
CA THR A 119 16.19 -28.76 6.87
C THR A 119 15.75 -29.34 8.21
N PHE A 120 15.00 -28.58 9.01
CA PHE A 120 14.42 -29.04 10.27
C PHE A 120 13.41 -30.18 10.07
N VAL A 121 12.52 -30.07 9.07
CA VAL A 121 11.56 -31.14 8.74
C VAL A 121 12.27 -32.41 8.25
N ALA A 122 13.30 -32.27 7.41
CA ALA A 122 14.10 -33.42 6.95
C ALA A 122 14.83 -34.11 8.11
N ALA A 123 15.44 -33.33 9.01
CA ALA A 123 16.09 -33.86 10.21
C ALA A 123 15.09 -34.58 11.13
N MET A 124 13.90 -34.01 11.33
CA MET A 124 12.84 -34.61 12.14
C MET A 124 12.38 -35.95 11.56
N MET A 125 12.16 -36.03 10.23
CA MET A 125 11.80 -37.29 9.57
C MET A 125 12.88 -38.36 9.76
N MET A 126 14.15 -37.99 9.60
CA MET A 126 15.27 -38.93 9.76
C MET A 126 15.32 -39.53 11.17
N VAL A 127 15.15 -38.69 12.19
CA VAL A 127 15.12 -39.13 13.60
C VAL A 127 13.94 -40.06 13.86
N VAL A 128 12.76 -39.76 13.34
CA VAL A 128 11.57 -40.62 13.48
C VAL A 128 11.81 -41.98 12.84
N THR A 129 12.40 -42.05 11.64
CA THR A 129 12.70 -43.32 10.97
C THR A 129 13.76 -44.17 11.67
N MET A 130 14.71 -43.56 12.40
CA MET A 130 15.69 -44.33 13.17
C MET A 130 15.11 -44.91 14.47
N LEU A 131 14.02 -44.34 14.98
CA LEU A 131 13.39 -44.71 16.25
C LEU A 131 12.31 -45.81 16.09
N LEU A 132 11.88 -46.07 14.86
CA LEU A 132 10.79 -46.99 14.48
C LEU A 132 11.38 -48.30 13.96
#